data_AF-A0A7X6ZR55-F1
#
_entry.id   AF-A0A7X6ZR55-F1
#
_cell.length_a   1.000
_cell.length_b   1.000
_cell.length_c   1.000
_cell.angle_alpha   90.00
_cell.angle_beta   90.00
_cell.angle_gamma   90.00
#
_symmetry.space_group_name_H-M   'P 1'
#
loop_
_entity.id
_entity.type
_entity.pdbx_description
1 polymer ?
#
loop_
_entity_poly.entity_id
_entity_poly.type
_entity_poly.pdbx_seq_one_letter_code
_entity_poly.pdbx_strand_id
1 'polypeptide(L)'
;MSGKLNRGTSAGGMFKPTQSMVFTSESCARLLTENQETIYFFWLNLSPELQAFHPLQASIRLDASLNSAIDASYADRRIENMDKANSLQVHHRDEIADGTIAHGYIILGTLARIPFWSLAVTASGIAAMLVASAHASRRELNTMHAVGMTRRQLASMFIGEGMFAIICAIILSFAAGIVIGWSFTSITIERMSAGLARKLYIPWGKIAEGVLFLIITTCIMMFLPMRRIIRRI
;
A
#
# COMPACT_ATOMS: atom_id res chain seq x y z
N MET A 1 49.55 -37.89 11.89
CA MET A 1 49.87 -36.64 12.62
C MET A 1 48.94 -35.53 12.16
N SER A 2 48.05 -35.12 13.07
CA SER A 2 47.36 -33.82 13.22
C SER A 2 46.68 -33.17 11.99
N GLY A 3 45.44 -33.56 11.73
CA GLY A 3 44.46 -32.74 10.99
C GLY A 3 43.59 -31.98 12.00
N LYS A 4 43.88 -30.70 12.23
CA LYS A 4 43.11 -29.87 13.16
C LYS A 4 41.74 -29.54 12.56
N LEU A 5 40.67 -30.02 13.21
CA LEU A 5 39.33 -29.45 13.12
C LEU A 5 39.39 -27.97 13.52
N ASN A 6 39.02 -27.07 12.62
CA ASN A 6 38.75 -25.69 12.98
C ASN A 6 37.23 -25.53 13.17
N ARG A 7 36.82 -25.44 14.44
CA ARG A 7 35.44 -25.16 14.86
C ARG A 7 35.17 -23.66 14.72
N GLY A 8 34.11 -23.33 13.97
CA GLY A 8 33.11 -22.33 14.34
C GLY A 8 33.51 -20.87 14.36
N THR A 9 33.18 -20.15 13.29
CA THR A 9 32.72 -18.75 13.36
C THR A 9 31.58 -18.55 12.37
N SER A 10 30.36 -18.91 12.80
CA SER A 10 29.13 -18.52 12.11
C SER A 10 28.88 -17.03 12.33
N ALA A 11 29.54 -16.20 11.53
CA ALA A 11 29.18 -14.79 11.39
C ALA A 11 27.81 -14.72 10.72
N GLY A 12 26.85 -14.06 11.37
CA GLY A 12 25.50 -13.87 10.87
C GLY A 12 25.52 -13.26 9.47
N GLY A 13 25.19 -14.07 8.48
CA GLY A 13 25.02 -13.63 7.10
C GLY A 13 23.83 -12.69 7.03
N MET A 14 24.12 -11.43 6.75
CA MET A 14 23.12 -10.41 6.41
C MET A 14 22.28 -10.94 5.23
N PHE A 15 20.97 -11.13 5.43
CA PHE A 15 20.04 -11.51 4.36
C PHE A 15 20.11 -10.47 3.25
N LYS A 16 20.76 -10.81 2.13
CA LYS A 16 20.74 -9.99 0.92
C LYS A 16 19.33 -10.09 0.31
N PRO A 17 18.70 -8.97 -0.08
CA PRO A 17 17.38 -9.00 -0.71
C PRO A 17 17.44 -9.79 -2.02
N THR A 18 16.38 -10.54 -2.32
CA THR A 18 16.25 -11.32 -3.54
C THR A 18 16.38 -10.41 -4.75
N GLN A 19 17.54 -10.44 -5.40
CA GLN A 19 17.71 -9.83 -6.70
C GLN A 19 17.02 -10.69 -7.75
N SER A 20 16.40 -10.03 -8.72
CA SER A 20 15.50 -10.57 -9.75
C SER A 20 15.76 -11.99 -10.25
N MET A 21 14.69 -12.67 -10.66
CA MET A 21 14.73 -14.03 -11.24
C MET A 21 15.59 -14.09 -12.50
N VAL A 22 16.66 -14.90 -12.47
CA VAL A 22 17.52 -15.20 -13.62
C VAL A 22 17.55 -16.71 -13.82
N PHE A 23 17.13 -17.19 -14.99
CA PHE A 23 17.32 -18.59 -15.38
C PHE A 23 18.77 -18.74 -15.87
N THR A 24 19.62 -19.37 -15.08
CA THR A 24 21.03 -19.59 -15.40
C THR A 24 21.43 -21.03 -15.10
N SER A 25 22.56 -21.48 -15.67
CA SER A 25 23.12 -22.79 -15.36
C SER A 25 23.53 -22.89 -13.90
N GLU A 26 23.48 -24.09 -13.33
CA GLU A 26 23.82 -24.36 -11.93
C GLU A 26 25.21 -23.80 -11.56
N SER A 27 26.18 -23.96 -12.46
CA SER A 27 27.54 -23.44 -12.31
C SER A 27 27.59 -21.91 -12.19
N CYS A 28 26.74 -21.20 -12.94
CA CYS A 28 26.67 -19.74 -12.89
C CYS A 28 25.87 -19.25 -11.67
N ALA A 29 24.81 -19.95 -11.26
CA ALA A 29 24.05 -19.65 -10.04
C ALA A 29 24.91 -19.76 -8.78
N ARG A 30 25.72 -20.82 -8.67
CA ARG A 30 26.67 -21.04 -7.56
C ARG A 30 27.74 -19.95 -7.49
N LEU A 31 28.22 -19.49 -8.65
CA LEU A 31 29.22 -18.43 -8.76
C LEU A 31 28.64 -17.08 -8.32
N LEU A 32 27.38 -16.77 -8.67
CA LEU A 32 26.71 -15.53 -8.31
C LEU A 32 26.31 -15.44 -6.83
N THR A 33 25.99 -16.58 -6.20
CA THR A 33 25.53 -16.63 -4.81
C THR A 33 26.64 -16.90 -3.79
N GLU A 34 27.87 -17.18 -4.25
CA GLU A 34 29.02 -17.55 -3.40
C GLU A 34 28.74 -18.73 -2.45
N ASN A 35 27.75 -19.57 -2.76
CA ASN A 35 27.25 -20.63 -1.88
C ASN A 35 27.54 -22.00 -2.48
N GLN A 36 28.56 -22.71 -1.95
CA GLN A 36 29.08 -23.92 -2.58
C GLN A 36 28.43 -25.23 -2.13
N GLU A 37 27.78 -25.28 -0.96
CA GLU A 37 27.36 -26.56 -0.35
C GLU A 37 25.86 -26.79 -0.21
N THR A 38 25.01 -25.75 -0.32
CA THR A 38 23.57 -25.89 0.02
C THR A 38 22.66 -25.31 -1.06
N ILE A 39 21.76 -26.14 -1.61
CA ILE A 39 20.70 -25.72 -2.54
C ILE A 39 19.48 -25.33 -1.70
N TYR A 40 19.14 -24.04 -1.68
CA TYR A 40 18.00 -23.53 -0.90
C TYR A 40 16.67 -23.56 -1.66
N PHE A 41 16.70 -23.65 -2.99
CA PHE A 41 15.51 -23.54 -3.83
C PHE A 41 15.57 -24.54 -4.99
N PHE A 42 14.54 -25.38 -5.09
CA PHE A 42 14.38 -26.37 -6.15
C PHE A 42 12.98 -26.25 -6.75
N TRP A 43 12.91 -26.03 -8.06
CA TRP A 43 11.64 -25.84 -8.76
C TRP A 43 11.24 -27.14 -9.45
N LEU A 44 10.01 -27.58 -9.19
CA LEU A 44 9.45 -28.81 -9.75
C LEU A 44 8.08 -28.50 -10.35
N ASN A 45 7.77 -29.13 -11.48
CA ASN A 45 6.41 -29.17 -11.98
C ASN A 45 5.62 -30.22 -11.20
N LEU A 46 4.40 -29.88 -10.79
CA LEU A 46 3.51 -30.84 -10.13
C LEU A 46 2.98 -31.86 -11.14
N SER A 47 2.79 -33.08 -10.65
CA SER A 47 2.07 -34.12 -11.40
C SER A 47 0.61 -33.68 -11.66
N PRO A 48 -0.03 -34.18 -12.73
CA PRO A 48 -1.41 -33.83 -13.06
C PRO A 48 -2.41 -34.10 -11.91
N GLU A 49 -2.14 -35.11 -11.10
CA GLU A 49 -2.97 -35.48 -9.93
C GLU A 49 -2.90 -34.43 -8.81
N LEU A 50 -1.73 -33.83 -8.59
CA LEU A 50 -1.54 -32.79 -7.56
C LEU A 50 -2.04 -31.42 -8.04
N GLN A 51 -2.00 -31.15 -9.35
CA GLN A 51 -2.55 -29.92 -9.94
C GLN A 51 -4.08 -29.81 -9.79
N ALA A 52 -4.78 -30.94 -9.61
CA ALA A 52 -6.22 -30.94 -9.42
C ALA A 52 -6.66 -30.41 -8.04
N PHE A 53 -5.75 -30.33 -7.07
CA PHE A 53 -6.04 -29.80 -5.73
C PHE A 53 -5.76 -28.30 -5.66
N HIS A 54 -6.39 -27.62 -4.69
CA HIS A 54 -6.10 -26.22 -4.39
C HIS A 54 -4.59 -26.04 -4.07
N PRO A 55 -3.91 -24.96 -4.53
CA PRO A 55 -2.49 -24.68 -4.31
C PRO A 55 -1.94 -25.05 -2.93
N LEU A 56 -2.58 -24.57 -1.86
CA LEU A 56 -2.24 -24.87 -0.46
C LEU A 56 -2.36 -26.36 -0.09
N GLN A 57 -3.35 -27.05 -0.63
CA GLN A 57 -3.54 -28.48 -0.35
C GLN A 57 -2.52 -29.33 -1.12
N ALA A 58 -2.17 -28.90 -2.34
CA ALA A 58 -1.14 -29.54 -3.14
C ALA A 58 0.25 -29.38 -2.49
N SER A 59 0.58 -28.19 -1.97
CA SER A 59 1.85 -27.95 -1.26
C SER A 59 1.98 -28.79 0.01
N ILE A 60 0.97 -28.77 0.89
CA ILE A 60 0.97 -29.56 2.14
C ILE A 60 1.14 -31.07 1.87
N ARG A 61 0.44 -31.60 0.86
CA ARG A 61 0.55 -33.02 0.50
C ARG A 61 1.91 -33.36 -0.09
N LEU A 62 2.45 -32.49 -0.95
CA LEU A 62 3.76 -32.70 -1.52
C LEU A 62 4.85 -32.64 -0.43
N ASP A 63 4.75 -31.69 0.51
CA ASP A 63 5.64 -31.59 1.67
C ASP A 63 5.61 -32.85 2.53
N ALA A 64 4.43 -33.33 2.88
CA ALA A 64 4.29 -34.56 3.66
C ALA A 64 4.93 -35.76 2.92
N SER A 65 4.70 -35.87 1.61
CA SER A 65 5.25 -36.96 0.81
C SER A 65 6.78 -36.90 0.71
N LEU A 66 7.35 -35.70 0.47
CA LEU A 66 8.79 -35.49 0.34
C LEU A 66 9.51 -35.72 1.67
N ASN A 67 8.99 -35.17 2.77
CA ASN A 67 9.57 -35.37 4.09
C ASN A 67 9.51 -36.86 4.49
N SER A 68 8.42 -37.58 4.19
CA SER A 68 8.35 -39.03 4.45
C SER A 68 9.34 -39.86 3.62
N ALA A 69 9.57 -39.49 2.35
CA ALA A 69 10.54 -40.17 1.49
C ALA A 69 11.99 -39.91 1.93
N ILE A 70 12.25 -38.70 2.43
CA ILE A 70 13.53 -38.32 3.00
C ILE A 70 13.80 -39.10 4.29
N ASP A 71 12.81 -39.19 5.19
CA ASP A 71 12.91 -39.98 6.42
C ASP A 71 13.21 -41.46 6.12
N ALA A 72 12.54 -42.04 5.11
CA ALA A 72 12.78 -43.42 4.68
C ALA A 72 14.20 -43.62 4.10
N SER A 73 14.70 -42.66 3.33
CA SER A 73 16.06 -42.68 2.76
C SER A 73 17.15 -42.59 3.86
N TYR A 74 16.90 -41.83 4.93
CA TYR A 74 17.82 -41.76 6.06
C TYR A 74 17.84 -43.03 6.89
N ALA A 75 16.68 -43.67 7.09
CA ALA A 75 16.58 -44.95 7.79
C ALA A 75 17.40 -46.06 7.09
N ASP A 76 17.36 -46.11 5.75
CA ASP A 76 18.12 -47.07 4.95
C ASP A 76 19.65 -46.87 5.07
N ARG A 77 20.09 -45.60 5.14
CA ARG A 77 21.52 -45.25 5.23
C ARG A 77 22.12 -45.35 6.64
N ARG A 78 21.34 -45.75 7.66
CA ARG A 78 21.76 -45.79 9.08
C ARG A 78 22.37 -44.47 9.58
N ILE A 79 21.91 -43.34 9.03
CA ILE A 79 22.35 -42.01 9.49
C ILE A 79 21.43 -41.62 10.66
N GLU A 80 21.87 -41.88 11.89
CA GLU A 80 21.12 -41.47 13.08
C GLU A 80 21.12 -39.95 13.21
N ASN A 81 19.92 -39.37 13.10
CA ASN A 81 19.56 -38.05 13.61
C ASN A 81 20.44 -36.88 13.15
N MET A 82 20.24 -36.44 11.90
CA MET A 82 20.27 -34.99 11.64
C MET A 82 18.92 -34.42 12.11
N ASP A 83 18.82 -34.19 13.41
CA ASP A 83 17.67 -33.60 14.11
C ASP A 83 17.09 -32.41 13.33
N LYS A 84 15.97 -32.63 12.62
CA LYS A 84 15.15 -31.60 11.93
C LYS A 84 15.91 -30.58 11.07
N ALA A 85 17.14 -30.86 10.66
CA ALA A 85 18.01 -29.85 10.06
C ALA A 85 17.60 -29.47 8.63
N ASN A 86 16.83 -30.34 7.96
CA ASN A 86 16.33 -30.14 6.61
C ASN A 86 14.81 -30.40 6.58
N SER A 87 14.02 -29.39 6.94
CA SER A 87 12.60 -29.37 6.62
C SER A 87 12.45 -28.82 5.20
N LEU A 88 12.03 -29.65 4.24
CA LEU A 88 11.59 -29.14 2.95
C LEU A 88 10.22 -28.49 3.15
N GLN A 89 10.13 -27.23 2.70
CA GLN A 89 8.88 -26.49 2.59
C GLN A 89 8.65 -26.19 1.11
N VAL A 90 7.59 -26.75 0.56
CA VAL A 90 7.12 -26.54 -0.79
C VAL A 90 6.19 -25.35 -0.74
N HIS A 91 6.60 -24.28 -1.40
CA HIS A 91 5.71 -23.17 -1.68
C HIS A 91 5.20 -23.30 -3.11
N HIS A 92 3.87 -23.34 -3.25
CA HIS A 92 3.27 -23.34 -4.57
C HIS A 92 3.39 -21.94 -5.20
N ARG A 93 3.75 -21.87 -6.48
CA ARG A 93 3.91 -20.58 -7.17
C ARG A 93 2.63 -19.74 -7.11
N ASP A 94 1.48 -20.37 -7.32
CA ASP A 94 0.20 -19.67 -7.32
C ASP A 94 -0.22 -19.30 -5.90
N GLU A 95 0.24 -20.02 -4.86
CA GLU A 95 0.06 -19.62 -3.45
C GLU A 95 0.87 -18.38 -3.10
N ILE A 96 2.14 -18.29 -3.56
CA ILE A 96 2.96 -17.09 -3.40
C ILE A 96 2.35 -15.92 -4.19
N ALA A 97 1.87 -16.18 -5.41
CA ALA A 97 1.24 -15.15 -6.24
C ALA A 97 -0.05 -14.63 -5.60
N ASP A 98 -0.95 -15.52 -5.18
CA ASP A 98 -2.21 -15.19 -4.52
C ASP A 98 -1.97 -14.49 -3.18
N GLY A 99 -1.02 -14.99 -2.39
CA GLY A 99 -0.60 -14.35 -1.14
C GLY A 99 -0.05 -12.94 -1.36
N THR A 100 0.83 -12.77 -2.35
CA THR A 100 1.42 -11.46 -2.69
C THR A 100 0.34 -10.49 -3.19
N ILE A 101 -0.59 -10.94 -4.03
CA ILE A 101 -1.70 -10.13 -4.55
C ILE A 101 -2.68 -9.77 -3.43
N ALA A 102 -3.05 -10.72 -2.57
CA ALA A 102 -3.96 -10.50 -1.45
C ALA A 102 -3.38 -9.54 -0.41
N HIS A 103 -2.12 -9.74 -0.01
CA HIS A 103 -1.42 -8.81 0.87
C HIS A 103 -1.26 -7.42 0.23
N GLY A 104 -0.94 -7.38 -1.07
CA GLY A 104 -0.86 -6.14 -1.83
C GLY A 104 -2.18 -5.36 -1.82
N TYR A 105 -3.31 -6.03 -2.03
CA TYR A 105 -4.62 -5.39 -2.02
C TYR A 105 -4.99 -4.82 -0.64
N ILE A 106 -4.68 -5.55 0.44
CA ILE A 106 -4.96 -5.10 1.81
C ILE A 106 -4.12 -3.87 2.16
N ILE A 107 -2.81 -3.90 1.87
CA ILE A 107 -1.90 -2.79 2.18
C ILE A 107 -2.28 -1.56 1.36
N LEU A 108 -2.44 -1.71 0.04
CA LEU A 108 -2.82 -0.61 -0.86
C LEU A 108 -4.21 -0.06 -0.50
N GLY A 109 -5.17 -0.93 -0.18
CA GLY A 109 -6.50 -0.54 0.23
C GLY A 109 -6.51 0.22 1.57
N THR A 110 -5.65 -0.18 2.52
CA THR A 110 -5.52 0.51 3.81
C THR A 110 -4.85 1.87 3.66
N LEU A 111 -3.75 1.94 2.90
CA LEU A 111 -3.06 3.20 2.59
C LEU A 111 -3.97 4.18 1.84
N ALA A 112 -4.79 3.68 0.90
CA ALA A 112 -5.74 4.49 0.16
C ALA A 112 -6.84 5.14 1.02
N ARG A 113 -7.08 4.66 2.25
CA ARG A 113 -8.06 5.25 3.19
C ARG A 113 -7.50 6.43 3.97
N ILE A 114 -6.19 6.52 4.17
CA ILE A 114 -5.55 7.57 4.98
C ILE A 114 -5.84 8.98 4.43
N PRO A 115 -5.77 9.24 3.10
CA PRO A 115 -6.10 10.55 2.55
C PRO A 115 -7.54 11.01 2.82
N PHE A 116 -8.51 10.08 2.90
CA PHE A 116 -9.90 10.42 3.22
C PHE A 116 -10.05 10.98 4.64
N TRP A 117 -9.29 10.46 5.60
CA TRP A 117 -9.27 11.01 6.96
C TRP A 117 -8.65 12.41 6.99
N SER A 118 -7.55 12.62 6.25
CA SER A 118 -6.95 13.94 6.11
C SER A 118 -7.94 14.95 5.52
N LEU A 119 -8.67 14.58 4.47
CA LEU A 119 -9.73 15.40 3.87
C LEU A 119 -10.81 15.80 4.88
N ALA A 120 -11.24 14.87 5.74
CA ALA A 120 -12.23 15.17 6.78
C ALA A 120 -11.69 16.19 7.80
N VAL A 121 -10.42 16.05 8.22
CA VAL A 121 -9.76 17.01 9.12
C VAL A 121 -9.63 18.37 8.45
N THR A 122 -9.17 18.45 7.20
CA THR A 122 -9.06 19.71 6.46
C THR A 122 -10.43 20.38 6.27
N ALA A 123 -11.48 19.61 5.92
CA ALA A 123 -12.84 20.14 5.79
C ALA A 123 -13.35 20.74 7.11
N SER A 124 -13.03 20.12 8.25
CA SER A 124 -13.37 20.66 9.57
C SER A 124 -12.64 21.98 9.85
N GLY A 125 -11.36 22.09 9.45
CA GLY A 125 -10.57 23.31 9.57
C GLY A 125 -11.12 24.46 8.71
N ILE A 126 -11.53 24.17 7.47
CA ILE A 126 -12.18 25.14 6.59
C ILE A 126 -13.49 25.63 7.21
N ALA A 127 -14.32 24.72 7.74
CA ALA A 127 -15.56 25.09 8.39
C ALA A 127 -15.32 25.97 9.63
N ALA A 128 -14.32 25.64 10.45
CA ALA A 128 -13.93 26.46 11.59
C ALA A 128 -13.45 27.86 11.16
N MET A 129 -12.68 27.96 10.08
CA MET A 129 -12.22 29.23 9.53
C MET A 129 -13.36 30.08 8.99
N LEU A 130 -14.33 29.49 8.28
CA LEU A 130 -15.54 30.18 7.82
C LEU A 130 -16.39 30.70 8.98
N VAL A 131 -16.51 29.89 10.05
CA VAL A 131 -17.17 30.33 11.29
C VAL A 131 -16.45 31.53 11.89
N ALA A 132 -15.13 31.45 12.04
CA ALA A 132 -14.33 32.55 12.57
C ALA A 132 -14.48 33.83 11.72
N SER A 133 -14.45 33.71 10.39
CA SER A 133 -14.69 34.81 9.45
C SER A 133 -16.08 35.43 9.66
N ALA A 134 -17.14 34.61 9.70
CA ALA A 134 -18.49 35.07 9.94
C ALA A 134 -18.66 35.75 11.30
N HIS A 135 -17.93 35.30 12.33
CA HIS A 135 -17.90 35.94 13.64
C HIS A 135 -17.23 37.31 13.61
N ALA A 136 -16.12 37.44 12.88
CA ALA A 136 -15.39 38.71 12.72
C ALA A 136 -16.27 39.77 12.01
N SER A 137 -16.98 39.37 10.95
CA SER A 137 -17.83 40.28 10.17
C SER A 137 -19.22 40.55 10.79
N ARG A 138 -19.53 40.06 12.00
CA ARG A 138 -20.87 40.25 12.62
C ARG A 138 -21.33 41.70 12.71
N ARG A 139 -20.41 42.62 13.00
CA ARG A 139 -20.74 44.05 13.11
C ARG A 139 -21.20 44.62 11.78
N GLU A 140 -20.51 44.25 10.69
CA GLU A 140 -20.83 44.65 9.32
C GLU A 140 -22.13 43.99 8.83
N LEU A 141 -22.39 42.75 9.26
CA LEU A 141 -23.64 42.06 8.94
C LEU A 141 -24.86 42.70 9.60
N ASN A 142 -24.70 43.17 10.84
CA ASN A 142 -25.76 43.89 11.54
C ASN A 142 -26.04 45.26 10.91
N THR A 143 -25.02 45.97 10.41
CA THR A 143 -25.23 47.24 9.69
C THR A 143 -25.92 47.00 8.35
N MET A 144 -25.52 45.97 7.59
CA MET A 144 -26.19 45.60 6.34
C MET A 144 -27.65 45.17 6.56
N HIS A 145 -27.93 44.43 7.64
CA HIS A 145 -29.30 44.09 8.01
C HIS A 145 -30.13 45.34 8.37
N ALA A 146 -29.53 46.34 9.03
CA ALA A 146 -30.21 47.60 9.33
C ALA A 146 -30.55 48.43 8.08
N VAL A 147 -29.78 48.27 7.00
CA VAL A 147 -30.04 48.89 5.68
C VAL A 147 -31.08 48.10 4.86
N GLY A 148 -31.59 46.98 5.39
CA GLY A 148 -32.69 46.20 4.79
C GLY A 148 -32.26 44.92 4.07
N MET A 149 -31.01 44.50 4.20
CA MET A 149 -30.54 43.24 3.61
C MET A 149 -31.17 42.04 4.32
N THR A 150 -31.77 41.14 3.56
CA THR A 150 -32.43 39.96 4.13
C THR A 150 -31.42 38.91 4.60
N ARG A 151 -31.78 38.15 5.65
CA ARG A 151 -30.94 37.05 6.17
C ARG A 151 -30.58 35.99 5.12
N ARG A 152 -31.43 35.80 4.10
CA ARG A 152 -31.18 34.88 2.98
C ARG A 152 -30.10 35.39 2.04
N GLN A 153 -30.10 36.69 1.70
CA GLN A 153 -29.06 37.30 0.86
C GLN A 153 -27.69 37.26 1.53
N LEU A 154 -27.68 37.51 2.83
CA LEU A 154 -26.50 37.40 3.67
C LEU A 154 -25.95 35.97 3.66
N ALA A 155 -26.87 35.00 3.74
CA ALA A 155 -26.49 33.59 3.74
C ALA A 155 -25.96 33.11 2.39
N SER A 156 -26.58 33.53 1.28
CA SER A 156 -26.11 33.19 -0.07
C SER A 156 -24.73 33.77 -0.36
N MET A 157 -24.41 34.96 0.17
CA MET A 157 -23.10 35.58 -0.01
C MET A 157 -21.99 34.74 0.62
N PHE A 158 -22.15 34.33 1.89
CA PHE A 158 -21.17 33.45 2.56
C PHE A 158 -21.06 32.07 1.92
N ILE A 159 -22.18 31.51 1.44
CA ILE A 159 -22.14 30.25 0.67
C ILE A 159 -21.33 30.44 -0.63
N GLY A 160 -21.49 31.59 -1.31
CA GLY A 160 -20.70 31.94 -2.48
C GLY A 160 -19.21 32.02 -2.20
N GLU A 161 -18.82 32.66 -1.09
CA GLU A 161 -17.42 32.74 -0.64
C GLU A 161 -16.85 31.35 -0.34
N GLY A 162 -17.59 30.52 0.41
CA GLY A 162 -17.18 29.14 0.70
C GLY A 162 -17.05 28.28 -0.56
N MET A 163 -17.98 28.39 -1.50
CA MET A 163 -17.91 27.69 -2.78
C MET A 163 -16.70 28.12 -3.61
N PHE A 164 -16.40 29.42 -3.64
CA PHE A 164 -15.21 29.94 -4.33
C PHE A 164 -13.92 29.38 -3.72
N ALA A 165 -13.81 29.36 -2.38
CA ALA A 165 -12.67 28.77 -1.69
C ALA A 165 -12.51 27.28 -2.00
N ILE A 166 -13.60 26.51 -2.04
CA ILE A 166 -13.59 25.09 -2.40
C ILE A 166 -13.10 24.89 -3.84
N ILE A 167 -13.59 25.67 -4.81
CA ILE A 167 -13.18 25.57 -6.21
C ILE A 167 -11.67 25.84 -6.35
N CYS A 168 -11.18 26.91 -5.73
CA CYS A 168 -9.75 27.23 -5.72
C CYS A 168 -8.92 26.11 -5.08
N ALA A 169 -9.39 25.53 -3.97
CA ALA A 169 -8.71 24.43 -3.31
C ALA A 169 -8.65 23.17 -4.18
N ILE A 170 -9.72 22.84 -4.93
CA ILE A 170 -9.74 21.70 -5.85
C ILE A 170 -8.71 21.89 -6.97
N ILE A 171 -8.70 23.07 -7.59
CA ILE A 171 -7.77 23.39 -8.69
C ILE A 171 -6.31 23.29 -8.21
N LEU A 172 -5.99 23.91 -7.08
CA LEU A 172 -4.64 23.88 -6.49
C LEU A 172 -4.22 22.46 -6.09
N SER A 173 -5.13 21.68 -5.49
CA SER A 173 -4.85 20.30 -5.10
C SER A 173 -4.61 19.41 -6.31
N PHE A 174 -5.35 19.61 -7.40
CA PHE A 174 -5.18 18.85 -8.63
C PHE A 174 -3.84 19.16 -9.30
N ALA A 175 -3.47 20.44 -9.40
CA ALA A 175 -2.18 20.87 -9.91
C ALA A 175 -1.02 20.30 -9.06
N ALA A 176 -1.10 20.44 -7.74
CA ALA A 176 -0.09 19.90 -6.83
C ALA A 176 0.02 18.37 -6.93
N GLY A 177 -1.12 17.66 -6.99
CA GLY A 177 -1.16 16.20 -7.14
C GLY A 177 -0.50 15.71 -8.42
N ILE A 178 -0.72 16.39 -9.54
CA ILE A 178 -0.06 16.06 -10.82
C ILE A 178 1.44 16.28 -10.71
N VAL A 179 1.89 17.41 -10.17
CA VAL A 179 3.32 17.72 -10.03
C VAL A 179 4.01 16.69 -9.15
N ILE A 180 3.44 16.37 -7.98
CA ILE A 180 3.97 15.37 -7.06
C ILE A 180 4.01 13.98 -7.73
N GLY A 181 2.92 13.57 -8.38
CA GLY A 181 2.83 12.29 -9.07
C GLY A 181 3.87 12.15 -10.19
N TRP A 182 4.10 13.23 -10.94
CA TRP A 182 5.13 13.28 -11.97
C TRP A 182 6.54 13.20 -11.37
N SER A 183 6.84 13.98 -10.33
CA SER A 183 8.14 13.99 -9.66
C SER A 183 8.48 12.62 -9.07
N PHE A 184 7.54 11.97 -8.38
CA PHE A 184 7.74 10.63 -7.84
C PHE A 184 8.00 9.61 -8.94
N THR A 185 7.22 9.65 -10.03
CA THR A 185 7.42 8.75 -11.17
C THR A 185 8.82 8.92 -11.77
N SER A 186 9.28 10.16 -11.95
CA SER A 186 10.61 10.45 -12.47
C SER A 186 11.72 9.92 -11.56
N ILE A 187 11.63 10.13 -10.25
CA ILE A 187 12.63 9.63 -9.28
C ILE A 187 12.65 8.09 -9.27
N THR A 188 11.47 7.45 -9.34
CA THR A 188 11.39 5.99 -9.40
C THR A 188 12.01 5.44 -10.69
N ILE A 189 11.83 6.11 -11.82
CA ILE A 189 12.46 5.72 -13.11
C ILE A 189 13.98 5.72 -13.01
N GLU A 190 14.57 6.73 -12.36
CA GLU A 190 16.03 6.81 -12.20
C GLU A 190 16.59 5.73 -11.27
N ARG A 191 15.85 5.39 -10.20
CA ARG A 191 16.32 4.47 -9.16
C ARG A 191 15.98 3.00 -9.39
N MET A 192 14.94 2.70 -10.18
CA MET A 192 14.51 1.35 -10.51
C MET A 192 14.65 1.11 -12.02
N SER A 193 15.86 0.80 -12.46
CA SER A 193 16.21 0.50 -13.87
C SER A 193 15.66 -0.84 -14.39
N ALA A 194 14.83 -1.56 -13.62
CA ALA A 194 14.43 -2.94 -13.85
C ALA A 194 13.18 -3.12 -14.74
N GLY A 195 13.07 -2.38 -15.85
CA GLY A 195 12.17 -2.74 -16.96
C GLY A 195 10.65 -2.70 -16.73
N LEU A 196 10.16 -2.17 -15.59
CA LEU A 196 8.72 -2.00 -15.37
C LEU A 196 8.10 -1.01 -16.38
N ALA A 197 6.88 -1.31 -16.83
CA ALA A 197 6.16 -0.49 -17.81
C ALA A 197 5.93 0.94 -17.26
N ARG A 198 6.56 1.91 -17.93
CA ARG A 198 6.64 3.34 -17.55
C ARG A 198 5.41 4.11 -18.02
N LYS A 199 4.27 3.95 -17.36
CA LYS A 199 3.09 4.77 -17.65
C LYS A 199 2.40 5.19 -16.36
N LEU A 200 2.36 6.50 -16.11
CA LEU A 200 1.57 7.07 -15.02
C LEU A 200 0.10 6.83 -15.33
N TYR A 201 -0.50 5.87 -14.63
CA TYR A 201 -1.93 5.61 -14.69
C TYR A 201 -2.62 6.49 -13.66
N ILE A 202 -3.40 7.46 -14.13
CA ILE A 202 -4.18 8.35 -13.27
C ILE A 202 -5.59 7.74 -13.11
N PRO A 203 -5.97 7.25 -11.92
CA PRO A 203 -7.28 6.65 -11.70
C PRO A 203 -8.35 7.74 -11.53
N TRP A 204 -8.83 8.30 -12.65
CA TRP A 204 -9.83 9.38 -12.67
C TRP A 204 -11.07 9.10 -11.82
N GLY A 205 -11.56 7.85 -11.80
CA GLY A 205 -12.71 7.45 -10.98
C GLY A 205 -12.46 7.65 -9.48
N LYS A 206 -11.27 7.29 -8.99
CA LYS A 206 -10.92 7.46 -7.57
C LYS A 206 -10.70 8.92 -7.19
N ILE A 207 -10.19 9.72 -8.11
CA ILE A 207 -10.08 11.16 -7.92
C ILE A 207 -11.48 11.79 -7.82
N ALA A 208 -12.41 11.40 -8.70
CA ALA A 208 -13.78 11.88 -8.67
C ALA A 208 -14.49 11.50 -7.36
N GLU A 209 -14.33 10.27 -6.88
CA GLU A 209 -14.84 9.84 -5.56
C GLU A 209 -14.29 10.72 -4.43
N GLY A 210 -12.99 11.02 -4.43
CA GLY A 210 -12.35 11.87 -3.42
C GLY A 210 -12.82 13.33 -3.46
N VAL A 211 -12.97 13.90 -4.66
CA VAL A 211 -13.50 15.28 -4.84
C VAL A 211 -14.95 15.35 -4.39
N LEU A 212 -15.77 14.36 -4.75
CA LEU A 212 -17.16 14.27 -4.30
C LEU A 212 -17.23 14.19 -2.78
N PHE A 213 -16.40 13.33 -2.17
CA PHE A 213 -16.30 13.21 -0.71
C PHE A 213 -15.91 14.53 -0.05
N LEU A 214 -14.92 15.25 -0.59
CA LEU A 214 -14.51 16.56 -0.10
C LEU A 214 -15.66 17.57 -0.13
N ILE A 215 -16.34 17.70 -1.28
CA ILE A 215 -17.45 18.64 -1.46
C ILE A 215 -18.56 18.32 -0.48
N ILE A 216 -19.00 17.06 -0.41
CA ILE A 216 -20.07 16.62 0.50
C ILE A 216 -19.71 16.94 1.95
N THR A 217 -18.51 16.53 2.40
CA THR A 217 -18.09 16.70 3.79
C THR A 217 -17.98 18.19 4.15
N THR A 218 -17.43 19.01 3.25
CA THR A 218 -17.29 20.45 3.47
C THR A 218 -18.66 21.15 3.49
N CYS A 219 -19.56 20.80 2.57
CA CYS A 219 -20.92 21.32 2.55
C CYS A 219 -21.69 20.95 3.84
N ILE A 220 -21.60 19.70 4.29
CA ILE A 220 -22.22 19.26 5.56
C ILE A 220 -21.67 20.06 6.74
N MET A 221 -20.34 20.19 6.82
CA MET A 221 -19.67 20.91 7.90
C MET A 221 -19.95 22.41 7.87
N MET A 222 -20.16 23.00 6.69
CA MET A 222 -20.52 24.42 6.53
C MET A 222 -22.00 24.69 6.85
N PHE A 223 -22.88 23.74 6.54
CA PHE A 223 -24.33 23.93 6.72
C PHE A 223 -24.75 24.06 8.19
N LEU A 224 -24.12 23.28 9.08
CA LEU A 224 -24.38 23.30 10.53
C LEU A 224 -24.13 24.68 11.18
N PRO A 225 -22.94 25.29 11.07
CA PRO A 225 -22.69 26.60 11.63
C PRO A 225 -23.52 27.68 10.95
N MET A 226 -23.71 27.59 9.63
CA MET A 226 -24.47 28.60 8.89
C MET A 226 -25.90 28.72 9.38
N ARG A 227 -26.57 27.58 9.61
CA ARG A 227 -27.90 27.55 10.23
C ARG A 227 -27.93 28.15 11.63
N ARG A 228 -26.88 27.96 12.43
CA ARG A 228 -26.80 28.51 13.79
C ARG A 228 -26.62 30.03 13.78
N ILE A 229 -25.85 30.58 12.84
CA ILE A 229 -25.61 32.02 12.72
C ILE A 229 -26.87 32.74 12.25
N ILE A 230 -27.54 32.23 11.22
CA ILE A 230 -28.78 32.83 10.68
C ILE A 230 -29.90 32.90 11.72
N ARG A 231 -29.96 31.94 12.66
CA ARG A 231 -30.93 31.92 13.76
C ARG A 231 -30.62 32.93 14.87
N ARG A 232 -29.37 33.43 14.97
CA ARG A 232 -28.92 34.32 16.06
C ARG A 232 -28.80 35.79 15.66
N ILE A 233 -28.67 36.08 14.37
CA ILE A 233 -28.94 37.41 13.80
C ILE A 233 -30.44 37.68 13.93
#